data_AF-A0A4U2Y2B1-F1
#
_entry.id   AF-A0A4U2Y2B1-F1
#
_cell.length_a   1.000
_cell.length_b   1.000
_cell.length_c   1.000
_cell.angle_alpha   90.00
_cell.angle_beta   90.00
_cell.angle_gamma   90.00
#
_symmetry.space_group_name_H-M   'P 1'
#
loop_
_entity.id
_entity.type
_entity.pdbx_description
1 polymer ?
#
loop_
_entity_poly.entity_id
_entity_poly.type
_entity_poly.pdbx_seq_one_letter_code
_entity_poly.pdbx_strand_id
1 'polypeptide(L)'
;MFGNKSLQQHVDEFLEKVREREGKIQSKIEELESQLESLMDKVNEQTSAMIELEIAGDDRGAEKILKSNRQMQLQIEEIKYRIQEYQAQFAKTQQYEKSLEKVKAAAIQAKKERSEKMTMYKKQEEELEQQMEELKKTKEQVILDWRVAHHSDIEGGLINLAPYIDRRARKISYPENKEFIRSWLDGESIEKYFSKPMEKQ
;
A
#
# COMPACT_ATOMS: atom_id res chain seq x y z
N MET A 1 20.56 -5.31 -16.90
CA MET A 1 19.89 -5.76 -15.68
C MET A 1 19.53 -4.54 -14.85
N PHE A 2 18.25 -4.18 -14.77
CA PHE A 2 17.80 -3.18 -13.79
C PHE A 2 17.82 -3.89 -12.44
N GLY A 3 18.73 -3.49 -11.54
CA GLY A 3 18.71 -3.97 -10.16
C GLY A 3 17.35 -3.68 -9.52
N ASN A 4 16.95 -4.47 -8.51
CA ASN A 4 15.66 -4.51 -7.80
C ASN A 4 15.19 -3.17 -7.16
N LYS A 5 15.18 -2.08 -7.92
CA LYS A 5 14.68 -0.79 -7.47
C LYS A 5 13.19 -0.70 -7.75
N SER A 6 12.43 -0.23 -6.77
CA SER A 6 11.00 0.04 -6.94
C SER A 6 10.78 1.26 -7.84
N LEU A 7 9.56 1.39 -8.38
CA LEU A 7 9.14 2.62 -9.09
C LEU A 7 9.38 3.86 -8.22
N GLN A 8 9.06 3.78 -6.93
CA GLN A 8 9.24 4.90 -6.01
C GLN A 8 10.71 5.32 -5.91
N GLN A 9 11.63 4.36 -5.78
CA GLN A 9 13.06 4.66 -5.72
C GLN A 9 13.56 5.34 -7.01
N HIS A 10 13.06 4.92 -8.18
CA HIS A 10 13.40 5.58 -9.45
C HIS A 10 12.86 7.00 -9.55
N VAL A 11 11.65 7.25 -9.04
CA VAL A 11 11.05 8.58 -8.98
C VAL A 11 11.82 9.49 -8.03
N ASP A 12 12.15 9.01 -6.84
CA ASP A 12 12.87 9.79 -5.82
C ASP A 12 14.27 10.19 -6.32
N GLU A 13 15.02 9.25 -6.89
CA GLU A 13 16.33 9.52 -7.51
C GLU A 13 16.24 10.54 -8.66
N PHE A 14 15.13 10.52 -9.41
CA PHE A 14 14.90 11.48 -10.47
C PHE A 14 14.65 12.88 -9.91
N LEU A 15 13.74 13.00 -8.94
CA LEU A 15 13.39 14.28 -8.32
C LEU A 15 14.55 14.89 -7.54
N GLU A 16 15.37 14.07 -6.87
CA GLU A 16 16.57 14.53 -6.18
C GLU A 16 17.58 15.15 -7.17
N LYS A 17 17.81 14.50 -8.31
CA LYS A 17 18.68 15.05 -9.37
C LYS A 17 18.17 16.37 -9.94
N VAL A 18 16.85 16.47 -10.15
CA VAL A 18 16.22 17.72 -10.61
C VAL A 18 16.45 18.82 -9.57
N ARG A 19 16.12 18.55 -8.31
CA ARG A 19 16.28 19.49 -7.20
C ARG A 19 17.73 19.94 -7.02
N GLU A 20 18.69 19.01 -7.06
CA GLU A 20 20.10 19.33 -6.90
C GLU A 20 20.59 20.26 -8.02
N ARG A 21 20.19 19.98 -9.26
CA ARG A 21 20.58 20.83 -10.40
C ARG A 21 19.93 22.20 -10.32
N GLU A 22 18.62 22.26 -10.09
CA GLU A 22 17.88 23.51 -9.97
C GLU A 22 18.41 24.37 -8.83
N GLY A 23 18.73 23.76 -7.68
CA GLY A 23 19.37 24.43 -6.56
C GLY A 23 20.74 25.03 -6.92
N LYS A 24 21.57 24.30 -7.67
CA LYS A 24 22.87 24.80 -8.16
C LYS A 24 22.72 25.98 -9.13
N ILE A 25 21.74 25.93 -10.03
CA ILE A 25 21.47 27.03 -10.96
C ILE A 25 20.99 28.25 -10.19
N GLN A 26 20.02 28.07 -9.29
CA GLN A 26 19.47 29.15 -8.48
C GLN A 26 20.57 29.81 -7.62
N SER A 27 21.40 29.01 -6.94
CA SER A 27 22.53 29.53 -6.15
C SER A 27 23.49 30.35 -7.01
N LYS A 28 23.72 29.95 -8.28
CA LYS A 28 24.60 30.69 -9.17
C LYS A 28 23.97 31.99 -9.68
N ILE A 29 22.66 32.02 -9.89
CA ILE A 29 21.90 33.23 -10.21
C ILE A 29 22.01 34.22 -9.05
N GLU A 30 21.76 33.78 -7.82
CA GLU A 30 21.84 34.63 -6.62
C GLU A 30 23.25 35.21 -6.42
N GLU A 31 24.30 34.43 -6.65
CA GLU A 31 25.69 34.91 -6.63
C GLU A 31 25.93 36.01 -7.68
N LEU A 32 25.42 35.82 -8.91
CA LEU A 32 25.56 36.79 -9.99
C LEU A 32 24.73 38.07 -9.73
N GLU A 33 23.53 37.94 -9.16
CA GLU A 33 22.69 39.07 -8.77
C GLU A 33 23.36 39.92 -7.67
N SER A 34 23.99 39.28 -6.68
CA SER A 34 24.77 39.98 -5.66
C SER A 34 25.99 40.71 -6.24
N GLN A 35 26.69 40.08 -7.20
CA GLN A 35 27.80 40.73 -7.92
C GLN A 35 27.32 41.92 -8.77
N LEU A 36 26.16 41.79 -9.40
CA LEU A 36 25.52 42.82 -10.21
C LEU A 36 25.18 44.04 -9.36
N GLU A 37 24.53 43.84 -8.21
CA GLU A 37 24.18 44.90 -7.25
C GLU A 37 25.43 45.64 -6.77
N SER A 38 26.46 44.90 -6.34
CA SER A 38 27.73 45.50 -5.90
C SER A 38 28.44 46.32 -6.99
N LEU A 39 28.38 45.89 -8.25
CA LEU A 39 28.95 46.65 -9.36
C LEU A 39 28.11 47.89 -9.70
N MET A 40 26.78 47.78 -9.65
CA MET A 40 25.89 48.93 -9.86
C MET A 40 26.12 50.02 -8.81
N ASP A 41 26.27 49.65 -7.54
CA ASP A 41 26.58 50.59 -6.46
C ASP A 41 27.91 51.29 -6.70
N LYS A 42 28.97 50.55 -7.05
CA LYS A 42 30.28 51.13 -7.39
C LYS A 42 30.22 52.08 -8.57
N VAL A 43 29.45 51.74 -9.62
CA VAL A 43 29.26 52.62 -10.78
C VAL A 43 28.53 53.90 -10.36
N ASN A 44 27.53 53.81 -9.50
CA ASN A 44 26.80 54.98 -8.99
C ASN A 44 27.73 55.88 -8.16
N GLU A 45 28.49 55.32 -7.22
CA GLU A 45 29.48 56.05 -6.41
C GLU A 45 30.55 56.72 -7.28
N GLN A 46 31.12 55.99 -8.24
CA GLN A 46 32.10 56.52 -9.19
C GLN A 46 31.50 57.62 -10.06
N THR A 47 30.24 57.47 -10.50
CA THR A 47 29.57 58.51 -11.29
C THR A 47 29.38 59.79 -10.49
N SER A 48 28.98 59.71 -9.21
CA SER A 48 28.90 60.88 -8.34
C SER A 48 30.26 61.56 -8.16
N ALA A 49 31.32 60.79 -7.88
CA ALA A 49 32.66 61.33 -7.74
C ALA A 49 33.20 61.96 -9.04
N MET A 50 32.87 61.38 -10.20
CA MET A 50 33.21 61.94 -11.50
C MET A 50 32.59 63.32 -11.70
N ILE A 51 31.30 63.48 -11.40
CA ILE A 51 30.58 64.76 -11.52
C ILE A 51 31.21 65.82 -10.60
N GLU A 52 31.61 65.45 -9.37
CA GLU A 52 32.29 66.39 -8.46
C GLU A 52 33.64 66.86 -9.02
N LEU A 53 34.41 65.98 -9.66
CA LEU A 53 35.67 66.34 -10.31
C LEU A 53 35.46 67.23 -11.53
N GLU A 54 34.42 66.98 -12.33
CA GLU A 54 34.04 67.84 -13.46
C GLU A 54 33.65 69.25 -12.97
N ILE A 55 32.89 69.36 -11.88
CA ILE A 55 32.54 70.65 -11.26
C ILE A 55 33.78 71.37 -10.72
N ALA A 56 34.74 70.63 -10.15
CA ALA A 56 36.00 71.16 -9.64
C ALA A 56 37.02 71.54 -10.73
N GLY A 57 36.74 71.22 -12.00
CA GLY A 57 37.63 71.48 -13.14
C GLY A 57 38.81 70.51 -13.26
N ASP A 58 38.75 69.34 -12.62
CA ASP A 58 39.73 68.26 -12.80
C ASP A 58 39.26 67.26 -13.88
N ASP A 59 39.37 67.69 -15.14
CA ASP A 59 38.97 66.90 -16.30
C ASP A 59 39.75 65.58 -16.42
N ARG A 60 41.02 65.55 -15.97
CA ARG A 60 41.85 64.34 -16.03
C ARG A 60 41.39 63.30 -15.00
N GLY A 61 41.04 63.75 -13.80
CA GLY A 61 40.45 62.90 -12.77
C GLY A 61 39.11 62.31 -13.22
N ALA A 62 38.23 63.16 -13.76
CA ALA A 62 36.93 62.75 -14.29
C ALA A 62 37.06 61.72 -15.43
N GLU A 63 37.96 61.94 -16.41
CA GLU A 63 38.15 61.03 -17.54
C GLU A 63 38.66 59.64 -17.09
N LYS A 64 39.47 59.58 -16.04
CA LYS A 64 39.94 58.30 -15.47
C LYS A 64 38.77 57.51 -14.87
N ILE A 65 37.88 58.18 -14.15
CA ILE A 65 36.69 57.53 -13.59
C ILE A 65 35.74 57.09 -14.70
N LEU A 66 35.53 57.91 -15.74
CA LEU A 66 34.71 57.54 -16.89
C LEU A 66 35.18 56.24 -17.56
N LYS A 67 36.49 56.06 -17.74
CA LYS A 67 37.07 54.83 -18.30
C LYS A 67 36.84 53.62 -17.40
N SER A 68 36.98 53.79 -16.08
CA SER A 68 36.66 52.75 -15.08
C SER A 68 35.19 52.35 -15.14
N ASN A 69 34.28 53.34 -15.16
CA ASN A 69 32.84 53.10 -15.26
C ASN A 69 32.45 52.34 -16.53
N ARG A 70 33.06 52.66 -17.68
CA ARG A 70 32.82 51.90 -18.92
C ARG A 70 33.23 50.43 -18.80
N GLN A 71 34.33 50.13 -18.10
CA GLN A 71 34.73 48.75 -17.87
C GLN A 71 33.74 48.01 -16.94
N MET A 72 33.29 48.67 -15.87
CA MET A 72 32.27 48.10 -14.97
C MET A 72 30.93 47.88 -15.68
N GLN A 73 30.52 48.79 -16.58
CA GLN A 73 29.31 48.61 -17.39
C GLN A 73 29.40 47.39 -18.31
N LEU A 74 30.56 47.11 -18.90
CA LEU A 74 30.76 45.88 -19.68
C LEU A 74 30.62 44.62 -18.80
N GLN A 75 31.16 44.66 -17.58
CA GLN A 75 31.00 43.55 -16.62
C GLN A 75 29.54 43.36 -16.19
N ILE A 76 28.80 44.45 -15.98
CA ILE A 76 27.36 44.44 -15.67
C ILE A 76 26.58 43.74 -16.79
N GLU A 77 26.83 44.10 -18.05
CA GLU A 77 26.15 43.46 -19.18
C GLU A 77 26.53 41.99 -19.34
N GLU A 78 27.80 41.63 -19.11
CA GLU A 78 28.24 40.22 -19.09
C GLU A 78 27.53 39.41 -17.99
N ILE A 79 27.38 39.98 -16.79
CA ILE A 79 26.67 39.34 -15.68
C ILE A 79 25.18 39.16 -15.99
N LYS A 80 24.51 40.20 -16.51
CA LYS A 80 23.10 40.10 -16.92
C LYS A 80 22.90 39.02 -17.98
N TYR A 81 23.79 38.95 -18.96
CA TYR A 81 23.76 37.91 -19.98
C TYR A 81 23.89 36.52 -19.37
N ARG A 82 24.85 36.31 -18.46
CA ARG A 82 25.03 35.03 -17.77
C ARG A 82 23.82 34.65 -16.92
N ILE A 83 23.20 35.60 -16.21
CA ILE A 83 21.96 35.35 -15.45
C ILE A 83 20.88 34.81 -16.40
N GLN A 84 20.67 35.46 -17.55
CA GLN A 84 19.71 35.00 -18.55
C GLN A 84 20.04 33.61 -19.09
N GLU A 85 21.31 33.31 -19.34
CA GLU A 85 21.74 31.98 -19.77
C GLU A 85 21.41 30.91 -18.72
N TYR A 86 21.69 31.17 -17.44
CA TYR A 86 21.35 30.27 -16.34
C TYR A 86 19.83 30.11 -16.19
N GLN A 87 19.06 31.18 -16.31
CA GLN A 87 17.59 31.11 -16.30
C GLN A 87 17.05 30.24 -17.45
N ALA A 88 17.63 30.35 -18.65
CA ALA A 88 17.27 29.52 -19.79
C ALA A 88 17.58 28.02 -19.58
N GLN A 89 18.49 27.68 -18.65
CA GLN A 89 18.81 26.28 -18.31
C GLN A 89 17.68 25.56 -17.56
N PHE A 90 16.71 26.27 -16.98
CA PHE A 90 15.53 25.63 -16.36
C PHE A 90 14.60 25.01 -17.42
N ALA A 91 14.45 25.67 -18.57
CA ALA A 91 13.62 25.16 -19.67
C ALA A 91 14.24 23.97 -20.42
N LYS A 92 15.54 23.71 -20.24
CA LYS A 92 16.25 22.62 -20.93
C LYS A 92 16.04 21.30 -20.19
N THR A 93 15.10 20.50 -20.68
CA THR A 93 14.74 19.19 -20.10
C THR A 93 15.48 18.01 -20.72
N GLN A 94 16.18 18.19 -21.84
CA GLN A 94 16.87 17.11 -22.59
C GLN A 94 17.85 16.29 -21.72
N GLN A 95 18.53 16.91 -20.78
CA GLN A 95 19.44 16.23 -19.85
C GLN A 95 18.76 15.16 -18.98
N TYR A 96 17.44 15.25 -18.82
CA TYR A 96 16.64 14.35 -17.98
C TYR A 96 16.07 13.17 -18.75
N GLU A 97 16.13 13.16 -20.09
CA GLU A 97 15.50 12.16 -20.96
C GLU A 97 15.87 10.72 -20.56
N LYS A 98 17.17 10.44 -20.37
CA LYS A 98 17.63 9.10 -19.95
C LYS A 98 17.13 8.69 -18.57
N SER A 99 16.96 9.65 -17.65
CA SER A 99 16.45 9.35 -16.30
C SER A 99 14.94 9.13 -16.32
N LEU A 100 14.22 9.94 -17.11
CA LEU A 100 12.79 9.77 -17.35
C LEU A 100 12.45 8.45 -18.03
N GLU A 101 13.26 7.99 -18.99
CA GLU A 101 13.09 6.67 -19.61
C GLU A 101 13.25 5.52 -18.60
N LYS A 102 14.13 5.67 -17.59
CA LYS A 102 14.22 4.68 -16.49
C LYS A 102 12.98 4.69 -15.61
N VAL A 103 12.46 5.87 -15.25
CA VAL A 103 11.22 6.01 -14.49
C VAL A 103 10.05 5.39 -15.27
N LYS A 104 9.97 5.67 -16.57
CA LYS A 104 8.95 5.10 -17.47
C LYS A 104 9.03 3.58 -17.56
N ALA A 105 10.22 3.02 -17.72
CA ALA A 105 10.43 1.58 -17.74
C ALA A 105 9.98 0.93 -16.41
N ALA A 106 10.36 1.53 -15.28
CA ALA A 106 9.93 1.08 -13.95
C ALA A 106 8.40 1.17 -13.78
N ALA A 107 7.77 2.23 -14.31
CA ALA A 107 6.32 2.42 -14.24
C ALA A 107 5.56 1.38 -15.08
N ILE A 108 6.06 1.05 -16.26
CA ILE A 108 5.50 -0.01 -17.11
C ILE A 108 5.59 -1.36 -16.39
N GLN A 109 6.74 -1.67 -15.79
CA GLN A 109 6.93 -2.90 -15.04
C GLN A 109 6.00 -2.98 -13.82
N ALA A 110 5.93 -1.91 -13.01
CA ALA A 110 5.05 -1.86 -11.86
C ALA A 110 3.56 -1.98 -12.25
N LYS A 111 3.16 -1.39 -13.39
CA LYS A 111 1.80 -1.54 -13.92
C LYS A 111 1.50 -2.99 -14.31
N LYS A 112 2.46 -3.67 -14.94
CA LYS A 112 2.33 -5.09 -15.32
C LYS A 112 2.18 -5.98 -14.09
N GLU A 113 3.07 -5.83 -13.10
CA GLU A 113 3.04 -6.59 -11.85
C GLU A 113 1.73 -6.37 -11.07
N ARG A 114 1.23 -5.12 -11.03
CA ARG A 114 -0.06 -4.81 -10.41
C ARG A 114 -1.20 -5.52 -11.13
N SER A 115 -1.21 -5.53 -12.47
CA SER A 115 -2.23 -6.21 -13.26
C SER A 115 -2.22 -7.72 -12.99
N GLU A 116 -1.04 -8.34 -12.97
CA GLU A 116 -0.89 -9.77 -12.69
C GLU A 116 -1.39 -10.13 -11.28
N LYS A 117 -1.01 -9.34 -10.26
CA LYS A 117 -1.51 -9.51 -8.89
C LYS A 117 -3.02 -9.37 -8.80
N MET A 118 -3.61 -8.40 -9.50
CA MET A 118 -5.05 -8.19 -9.50
C MET A 118 -5.80 -9.37 -10.11
N THR A 119 -5.30 -9.92 -11.23
CA THR A 119 -5.86 -11.14 -11.83
C THR A 119 -5.72 -12.34 -10.90
N MET A 120 -4.55 -12.51 -10.28
CA MET A 120 -4.31 -13.58 -9.30
C MET A 120 -5.28 -13.50 -8.12
N TYR A 121 -5.46 -12.32 -7.52
CA TYR A 121 -6.38 -12.13 -6.40
C TYR A 121 -7.83 -12.37 -6.80
N LYS A 122 -8.24 -11.95 -8.00
CA LYS A 122 -9.60 -12.23 -8.49
C LYS A 122 -9.85 -13.73 -8.64
N LYS A 123 -8.87 -14.48 -9.16
CA LYS A 123 -8.95 -15.94 -9.24
C LYS A 123 -9.03 -16.58 -7.85
N GLN A 124 -8.22 -16.10 -6.90
CA GLN A 124 -8.27 -16.59 -5.52
C GLN A 124 -9.62 -16.30 -4.84
N GLU A 125 -10.21 -15.13 -5.10
CA GLU A 125 -11.56 -14.79 -4.63
C GLU A 125 -12.60 -15.79 -5.15
N GLU A 126 -12.59 -16.08 -6.45
CA GLU A 126 -13.51 -17.05 -7.08
C GLU A 126 -13.32 -18.47 -6.53
N GLU A 127 -12.07 -18.91 -6.34
CA GLU A 127 -11.76 -20.22 -5.74
C GLU A 127 -12.26 -20.32 -4.28
N LEU A 128 -12.07 -19.27 -3.48
CA LEU A 128 -12.57 -19.22 -2.11
C LEU A 128 -14.11 -19.21 -2.05
N GLU A 129 -14.76 -18.51 -2.98
CA GLU A 129 -16.22 -18.46 -3.06
C GLU A 129 -16.81 -19.85 -3.38
N GLN A 130 -16.16 -20.60 -4.28
CA GLN A 130 -16.52 -21.99 -4.56
C GLN A 130 -16.34 -22.89 -3.33
N GLN A 131 -15.22 -22.79 -2.62
CA GLN A 131 -14.97 -23.55 -1.39
C GLN A 131 -16.00 -23.24 -0.30
N MET A 132 -16.40 -21.97 -0.17
CA MET A 132 -17.45 -21.57 0.78
C MET A 132 -18.79 -22.20 0.42
N GLU A 133 -19.14 -22.28 -0.85
CA GLU A 133 -20.39 -22.90 -1.30
C GLU A 133 -20.40 -24.42 -1.09
N GLU A 134 -19.29 -25.09 -1.36
CA GLU A 134 -19.13 -26.51 -1.04
C GLU A 134 -19.27 -26.77 0.48
N LEU A 135 -18.60 -25.97 1.31
CA LEU A 135 -18.70 -26.09 2.76
C LEU A 135 -20.11 -25.84 3.28
N LYS A 136 -20.88 -24.92 2.69
CA LYS A 136 -22.30 -24.73 3.02
C LYS A 136 -23.11 -25.98 2.72
N LYS A 137 -22.94 -26.57 1.53
CA LYS A 137 -23.62 -27.83 1.16
C LYS A 137 -23.25 -28.97 2.10
N THR A 138 -21.96 -29.11 2.45
CA THR A 138 -21.51 -30.11 3.43
C THR A 138 -22.16 -29.88 4.79
N LYS A 139 -22.22 -28.63 5.25
CA LYS A 139 -22.89 -28.28 6.51
C LYS A 139 -24.37 -28.66 6.50
N GLU A 140 -25.09 -28.35 5.42
CA GLU A 140 -26.51 -28.69 5.27
C GLU A 140 -26.73 -30.20 5.28
N GLN A 141 -25.87 -30.96 4.59
CA GLN A 141 -25.92 -32.42 4.60
C GLN A 141 -25.69 -32.98 6.01
N VAL A 142 -24.68 -32.48 6.73
CA VAL A 142 -24.41 -32.91 8.11
C VAL A 142 -25.59 -32.58 9.04
N ILE A 143 -26.24 -31.43 8.86
CA ILE A 143 -27.46 -31.09 9.62
C ILE A 143 -28.59 -32.08 9.32
N LEU A 144 -28.77 -32.46 8.04
CA LEU A 144 -29.78 -33.45 7.64
C LEU A 144 -29.48 -34.82 8.27
N ASP A 145 -28.24 -35.30 8.14
CA ASP A 145 -27.81 -36.58 8.69
C ASP A 145 -27.95 -36.61 10.21
N TRP A 146 -27.58 -35.52 10.89
CA TRP A 146 -27.79 -35.37 12.33
C TRP A 146 -29.28 -35.42 12.69
N ARG A 147 -30.16 -34.74 11.95
CA ARG A 147 -31.61 -34.79 12.19
C ARG A 147 -32.15 -36.20 12.01
N VAL A 148 -31.74 -36.91 10.96
CA VAL A 148 -32.15 -38.29 10.71
C VAL A 148 -31.70 -39.19 11.87
N ALA A 149 -30.43 -39.11 12.26
CA ALA A 149 -29.89 -39.89 13.37
C ALA A 149 -30.52 -39.53 14.73
N HIS A 150 -30.85 -38.26 14.96
CA HIS A 150 -31.48 -37.81 16.21
C HIS A 150 -32.93 -38.28 16.35
N HIS A 151 -33.67 -38.39 15.25
CA HIS A 151 -35.08 -38.80 15.25
C HIS A 151 -35.28 -40.28 14.92
N SER A 152 -34.23 -41.01 14.55
CA SER A 152 -34.30 -42.46 14.38
C SER A 152 -34.47 -43.12 15.75
N ASP A 153 -35.73 -43.37 16.12
CA ASP A 153 -36.10 -44.13 17.31
C ASP A 153 -35.98 -45.63 17.03
N ILE A 154 -34.74 -46.12 16.97
CA ILE A 154 -34.43 -47.53 16.74
C ILE A 154 -35.13 -48.37 17.80
N GLU A 155 -35.11 -47.91 19.05
CA GLU A 155 -35.73 -48.61 20.17
C GLU A 155 -37.24 -48.71 20.00
N GLY A 156 -37.91 -47.64 19.56
CA GLY A 156 -39.34 -47.60 19.25
C GLY A 156 -39.75 -48.61 18.16
N GLY A 157 -38.94 -48.76 17.12
CA GLY A 157 -39.16 -49.76 16.06
C GLY A 157 -39.00 -51.21 16.51
N LEU A 158 -38.25 -51.44 17.59
CA LEU A 158 -37.93 -52.77 18.12
C LEU A 158 -38.76 -53.17 19.35
N ILE A 159 -39.66 -52.31 19.85
CA ILE A 159 -40.51 -52.59 21.03
C ILE A 159 -41.24 -53.94 20.91
N ASN A 160 -41.72 -54.31 19.72
CA ASN A 160 -42.43 -55.57 19.51
C ASN A 160 -41.55 -56.83 19.65
N LEU A 161 -40.22 -56.67 19.69
CA LEU A 161 -39.28 -57.76 19.96
C LEU A 161 -39.14 -58.06 21.45
N ALA A 162 -39.54 -57.16 22.34
CA ALA A 162 -39.34 -57.31 23.79
C ALA A 162 -39.81 -58.69 24.32
N PRO A 163 -41.01 -59.20 23.95
CA PRO A 163 -41.49 -60.53 24.37
C PRO A 163 -40.66 -61.73 23.90
N TYR A 164 -39.84 -61.55 22.87
CA TYR A 164 -38.97 -62.58 22.28
C TYR A 164 -37.56 -62.53 22.86
N ILE A 165 -37.12 -61.37 23.35
CA ILE A 165 -35.89 -61.20 24.12
C ILE A 165 -36.06 -61.84 25.50
N ASP A 166 -37.15 -61.52 26.20
CA ASP A 166 -37.54 -62.18 27.45
C ASP A 166 -39.06 -62.27 27.54
N ARG A 167 -39.60 -63.46 27.83
CA ARG A 167 -41.05 -63.67 27.91
C ARG A 167 -41.72 -62.79 28.99
N ARG A 168 -40.99 -62.40 30.04
CA ARG A 168 -41.46 -61.51 31.11
C ARG A 168 -41.75 -60.10 30.60
N ALA A 169 -41.10 -59.67 29.50
CA ALA A 169 -41.26 -58.35 28.91
C ALA A 169 -42.68 -58.07 28.37
N ARG A 170 -43.51 -59.11 28.17
CA ARG A 170 -44.95 -58.95 27.86
C ARG A 170 -45.73 -58.13 28.89
N LYS A 171 -45.19 -57.99 30.10
CA LYS A 171 -45.81 -57.28 31.23
C LYS A 171 -45.21 -55.90 31.48
N ILE A 172 -44.19 -55.49 30.73
CA ILE A 172 -43.56 -54.18 30.83
C ILE A 172 -44.47 -53.14 30.15
N SER A 173 -44.59 -51.94 30.73
CA SER A 173 -45.36 -50.85 30.13
C SER A 173 -44.71 -50.33 28.83
N TYR A 174 -45.49 -49.68 27.95
CA TYR A 174 -44.95 -49.15 26.70
C TYR A 174 -43.76 -48.17 26.90
N PRO A 175 -43.79 -47.22 27.85
CA PRO A 175 -42.63 -46.36 28.12
C PRO A 175 -41.39 -47.13 28.62
N GLU A 176 -41.58 -48.12 29.48
CA GLU A 176 -40.49 -48.94 30.01
C GLU A 176 -39.93 -49.93 28.98
N ASN A 177 -40.74 -50.35 28.00
CA ASN A 177 -40.29 -51.22 26.92
C ASN A 177 -39.20 -50.57 26.08
N LYS A 178 -39.24 -49.25 25.88
CA LYS A 178 -38.20 -48.53 25.14
C LYS A 178 -36.87 -48.57 25.86
N GLU A 179 -36.86 -48.32 27.17
CA GLU A 179 -35.65 -48.43 28.00
C GLU A 179 -35.17 -49.88 28.13
N PHE A 180 -36.08 -50.85 28.22
CA PHE A 180 -35.75 -52.28 28.19
C PHE A 180 -35.01 -52.66 26.89
N ILE A 181 -35.54 -52.24 25.74
CA ILE A 181 -34.91 -52.47 24.44
C ILE A 181 -33.55 -51.77 24.37
N ARG A 182 -33.43 -50.53 24.85
CA ARG A 182 -32.15 -49.81 24.91
C ARG A 182 -31.11 -50.58 25.72
N SER A 183 -31.42 -50.96 26.95
CA SER A 183 -30.50 -51.72 27.80
C SER A 183 -30.13 -53.08 27.20
N TRP A 184 -31.05 -53.74 26.49
CA TRP A 184 -30.72 -54.97 25.77
C TRP A 184 -29.75 -54.73 24.60
N LEU A 185 -29.96 -53.67 23.80
CA LEU A 185 -29.06 -53.28 22.69
C LEU A 185 -27.66 -52.89 23.19
N ASP A 186 -27.59 -52.22 24.34
CA ASP A 186 -26.34 -51.78 24.96
C ASP A 186 -25.60 -52.92 25.70
N GLY A 187 -26.18 -54.12 25.76
CA GLY A 187 -25.62 -55.28 26.46
C GLY A 187 -25.67 -55.16 27.99
N GLU A 188 -26.47 -54.25 28.52
CA GLU A 188 -26.70 -54.10 29.96
C GLU A 188 -27.61 -55.21 30.50
N SER A 189 -27.58 -55.42 31.82
CA SER A 189 -28.51 -56.34 32.47
C SER A 189 -29.95 -55.82 32.39
N ILE A 190 -30.84 -56.66 31.87
CA ILE A 190 -32.29 -56.39 31.77
C ILE A 190 -33.06 -56.72 33.06
N GLU A 191 -32.42 -57.30 34.09
CA GLU A 191 -33.11 -57.74 35.31
C GLU A 191 -33.72 -56.59 36.12
N LYS A 192 -33.19 -55.37 35.97
CA LYS A 192 -33.74 -54.15 36.59
C LYS A 192 -35.20 -53.88 36.20
N TYR A 193 -35.66 -54.38 35.05
CA TYR A 193 -37.04 -54.21 34.56
C TYR A 193 -38.01 -55.27 35.08
N PHE A 194 -37.52 -56.31 35.77
CA PHE A 194 -38.32 -57.40 36.33
C PHE A 194 -38.28 -57.48 37.86
N SER A 195 -37.39 -56.69 38.45
CA SER A 195 -37.22 -56.60 39.90
C SER A 195 -38.34 -55.75 40.50
N LYS A 196 -39.33 -56.38 41.13
CA LYS A 196 -40.37 -55.66 41.88
C LYS A 196 -39.75 -54.88 43.04
N PRO A 197 -40.22 -53.66 43.38
CA PRO A 197 -39.91 -53.10 44.68
C PRO A 197 -40.46 -54.05 45.75
N MET A 198 -39.61 -54.53 46.64
CA MET A 198 -40.07 -55.18 47.87
C MET A 198 -40.83 -54.11 48.68
N GLU A 199 -42.16 -54.15 48.63
CA GLU A 199 -42.98 -53.50 49.65
C GLU A 199 -42.56 -54.06 51.01
N LYS A 200 -41.88 -53.23 51.80
CA LYS A 200 -41.65 -53.52 53.21
C LYS A 200 -43.03 -53.55 53.88
N GLN A 201 -43.37 -54.72 54.43
CA GLN A 201 -44.53 -54.94 55.30
C GLN A 201 -44.50 -54.03 56.52
#